data_AF-E1RJE7-F1
#
_entry.id   AF-E1RJE7-F1
#
_cell.length_a   1.000
_cell.length_b   1.000
_cell.length_c   1.000
_cell.angle_alpha   90.00
_cell.angle_beta   90.00
_cell.angle_gamma   90.00
#
_symmetry.space_group_name_H-M   'P 1'
#
loop_
_entity.id
_entity.type
_entity.pdbx_description
1 polymer ?
#
loop_
_entity_poly.entity_id
_entity_poly.type
_entity_poly.pdbx_seq_one_letter_code
_entity_poly.pdbx_strand_id
1 'polypeptide(L)'
;MTGIMKKITIILLIMVLILVCPCCAQEISDAELISLGDVARYNSIVFDNDVVAWLEYDLDQNRLLQSSIHRYNISTGMQELVVADPSGKFSLDFSGDRYVWSDQRGIFLYDESEGEITFLYSNNSQYSPVIDGDIIVWVEKIDDKRSILRIYNISTGEYSEISGGMFDSFDYPAISGDWIAFIKTDVYEGTMELCLHNLNEQNGYMSFTGAEVPVVYQPPSIDGNHVVWTGMNDDGYYNTFLYDIDTGKSDIVYPSDSAQLCPDISGNYIAWLDLGSYPSNLPWGGHLFVQDLDSGVTREISPDSKQEFPKVSGDYVVWLNARGDDHEIYLHSFLDDGRDFLSDDEDGIDDATPTPLPTPSTKVRFFSSIREGDTDWYSLVPTEITEQLSFELRWTENSSELSLSVVSPSGNMWIFDDDADGNDDCAVRMTISNISDDLLNSGRWTVAVTGKKVPGDIDYDICWY
;
A
#
# COMPACT_ATOMS: atom_id res chain seq x y z
N MET A 1 -15.08 20.40 83.70
CA MET A 1 -15.21 19.01 83.22
C MET A 1 -15.92 19.08 81.87
N THR A 2 -15.35 19.60 80.77
CA THR A 2 -14.08 19.29 80.08
C THR A 2 -13.87 17.80 79.85
N GLY A 3 -14.43 17.34 78.73
CA GLY A 3 -14.17 16.04 78.12
C GLY A 3 -14.36 16.18 76.61
N ILE A 4 -13.41 16.85 75.95
CA ILE A 4 -13.36 17.03 74.50
C ILE A 4 -12.81 15.72 73.91
N MET A 5 -13.68 14.95 73.26
CA MET A 5 -13.26 13.84 72.39
C MET A 5 -13.16 14.34 70.95
N LYS A 6 -11.98 14.13 70.37
CA LYS A 6 -11.63 14.32 68.96
C LYS A 6 -12.63 13.58 68.04
N LYS A 7 -13.01 14.19 66.92
CA LYS A 7 -12.64 13.72 65.58
C LYS A 7 -13.06 14.72 64.50
N ILE A 8 -12.10 14.89 63.59
CA ILE A 8 -12.07 15.67 62.35
C ILE A 8 -13.07 15.09 61.34
N THR A 9 -13.59 15.94 60.42
CA THR A 9 -13.62 15.73 58.95
C THR A 9 -14.74 16.58 58.31
N ILE A 10 -14.36 17.74 57.74
CA ILE A 10 -14.35 18.12 56.30
C ILE A 10 -15.72 18.52 55.73
N ILE A 11 -15.76 19.77 55.27
CA ILE A 11 -16.92 20.52 54.78
C ILE A 11 -17.28 20.07 53.36
N LEU A 12 -18.58 19.86 53.18
CA LEU A 12 -19.29 19.52 51.94
C LEU A 12 -19.23 20.70 50.94
N LEU A 13 -18.62 20.52 49.78
CA LEU A 13 -18.81 21.42 48.63
C LEU A 13 -19.47 20.62 47.49
N ILE A 14 -20.53 21.19 46.96
CA ILE A 14 -21.53 20.59 46.07
C ILE A 14 -20.89 20.22 44.72
N MET A 15 -20.96 18.93 44.38
CA MET A 15 -20.54 18.36 43.10
C MET A 15 -21.69 18.52 42.09
N VAL A 16 -21.54 19.42 41.11
CA VAL A 16 -22.36 19.40 39.89
C VAL A 16 -21.64 18.47 38.92
N LEU A 17 -22.19 17.27 38.75
CA LEU A 17 -21.74 16.28 37.78
C LEU A 17 -22.21 16.74 36.38
N ILE A 18 -21.35 17.42 35.62
CA ILE A 18 -21.50 17.48 34.17
C ILE A 18 -20.65 16.33 33.63
N LEU A 19 -21.32 15.24 33.25
CA LEU A 19 -20.76 14.22 32.36
C LEU A 19 -20.53 14.90 31.00
N VAL A 20 -19.35 15.47 30.81
CA VAL A 20 -18.83 15.71 29.46
C VAL A 20 -18.09 14.43 29.10
N CYS A 21 -18.67 13.67 28.17
CA CYS A 21 -17.96 12.63 27.45
C CYS A 21 -16.75 13.31 26.78
N PRO A 22 -15.49 12.93 27.06
CA PRO A 22 -14.44 13.25 26.12
C PRO A 22 -14.63 12.29 24.95
N CYS A 23 -15.45 12.71 23.98
CA CYS A 23 -15.22 12.35 22.60
C CYS A 23 -13.87 13.01 22.26
N CYS A 24 -12.76 12.34 22.57
CA CYS A 24 -11.52 12.62 21.89
C CYS A 24 -11.76 12.11 20.47
N ALA A 25 -12.05 13.04 19.56
CA ALA A 25 -11.83 12.80 18.15
C ALA A 25 -10.35 12.45 18.01
N GLN A 26 -10.08 11.24 17.55
CA GLN A 26 -8.76 10.78 17.16
C GLN A 26 -8.33 11.67 15.99
N GLU A 27 -7.21 12.40 16.13
CA GLU A 27 -6.61 13.09 14.99
C GLU A 27 -6.00 12.01 14.11
N ILE A 28 -6.69 11.67 13.02
CA ILE A 28 -6.17 10.78 11.98
C ILE A 28 -5.05 11.58 11.31
N SER A 29 -3.81 11.10 11.39
CA SER A 29 -2.68 11.67 10.64
C SER A 29 -3.00 11.69 9.14
N ASP A 30 -2.66 12.79 8.45
CA ASP A 30 -3.00 12.92 7.03
C ASP A 30 -2.34 11.80 6.20
N ALA A 31 -3.12 11.17 5.32
CA ALA A 31 -2.62 10.15 4.40
C ALA A 31 -1.60 10.75 3.41
N GLU A 32 -0.50 10.04 3.18
CA GLU A 32 0.55 10.44 2.24
C GLU A 32 0.18 10.01 0.82
N LEU A 33 0.35 10.90 -0.15
CA LEU A 33 0.18 10.61 -1.58
C LEU A 33 1.50 10.07 -2.15
N ILE A 34 1.53 8.82 -2.59
CA ILE A 34 2.74 8.15 -3.09
C ILE A 34 2.76 7.95 -4.61
N SER A 35 1.65 8.25 -5.31
CA SER A 35 1.61 8.28 -6.78
C SER A 35 0.45 9.15 -7.29
N LEU A 36 0.75 10.05 -8.24
CA LEU A 36 -0.21 10.87 -8.99
C LEU A 36 -0.61 10.13 -10.27
N GLY A 37 -1.89 9.75 -10.39
CA GLY A 37 -2.38 9.05 -11.58
C GLY A 37 -2.74 10.02 -12.71
N ASP A 38 -1.84 10.26 -13.65
CA ASP A 38 -2.07 11.14 -14.82
C ASP A 38 -2.92 10.45 -15.91
N VAL A 39 -4.18 10.15 -15.57
CA VAL A 39 -5.22 9.77 -16.53
C VAL A 39 -5.12 8.30 -16.99
N ALA A 40 -5.49 7.30 -16.15
CA ALA A 40 -5.87 5.95 -16.60
C ALA A 40 -6.55 5.11 -15.50
N ARG A 41 -7.56 4.30 -15.85
CA ARG A 41 -8.36 3.49 -14.92
C ARG A 41 -7.81 2.06 -14.74
N TYR A 42 -7.80 1.62 -13.46
CA TYR A 42 -7.51 0.29 -12.86
C TYR A 42 -6.05 -0.04 -12.49
N ASN A 43 -5.59 0.39 -11.31
CA ASN A 43 -4.27 0.03 -10.76
C ASN A 43 -4.35 -1.27 -9.94
N SER A 44 -3.56 -2.29 -10.31
CA SER A 44 -3.31 -3.44 -9.45
C SER A 44 -2.31 -3.01 -8.39
N ILE A 45 -2.76 -2.69 -7.19
CA ILE A 45 -1.90 -2.37 -6.04
C ILE A 45 -1.65 -3.62 -5.21
N VAL A 46 -0.40 -3.85 -4.88
CA VAL A 46 0.05 -4.92 -3.99
C VAL A 46 1.00 -4.34 -2.97
N PHE A 47 0.97 -4.90 -1.76
CA PHE A 47 1.70 -4.37 -0.63
C PHE A 47 2.21 -5.53 0.22
N ASP A 48 3.53 -5.57 0.41
CA ASP A 48 4.16 -6.49 1.34
C ASP A 48 5.29 -5.76 2.07
N ASN A 49 5.20 -5.78 3.40
CA ASN A 49 6.13 -5.17 4.35
C ASN A 49 6.39 -3.69 4.05
N ASP A 50 7.53 -3.42 3.39
CA ASP A 50 8.07 -2.08 3.15
C ASP A 50 7.84 -1.61 1.70
N VAL A 51 7.23 -2.44 0.85
CA VAL A 51 7.16 -2.19 -0.59
C VAL A 51 5.72 -2.18 -1.08
N VAL A 52 5.31 -1.04 -1.63
CA VAL A 52 4.06 -0.90 -2.38
C VAL A 52 4.39 -0.97 -3.86
N ALA A 53 3.79 -1.90 -4.60
CA ALA A 53 3.97 -1.98 -6.04
C ALA A 53 2.64 -1.82 -6.78
N TRP A 54 2.70 -1.20 -7.96
CA TRP A 54 1.51 -0.96 -8.78
C TRP A 54 1.79 -1.05 -10.28
N LEU A 55 0.70 -1.22 -11.02
CA LEU A 55 0.68 -1.01 -12.46
C LEU A 55 0.31 0.42 -12.77
N GLU A 56 1.11 1.08 -13.60
CA GLU A 56 0.87 2.43 -14.10
C GLU A 56 0.63 2.36 -15.61
N TYR A 57 -0.43 2.98 -16.13
CA TYR A 57 -0.77 2.92 -17.56
C TYR A 57 -0.39 4.21 -18.28
N ASP A 58 0.28 4.08 -19.41
CA ASP A 58 0.50 5.19 -20.33
C ASP A 58 -0.69 5.31 -21.29
N LEU A 59 -1.53 6.34 -21.12
CA LEU A 59 -2.59 6.68 -22.08
C LEU A 59 -2.09 7.60 -23.21
N ASP A 60 -1.05 7.17 -23.91
CA ASP A 60 -0.76 7.77 -25.21
C ASP A 60 -1.97 7.58 -26.15
N GLN A 61 -2.29 8.57 -27.00
CA GLN A 61 -3.57 8.74 -27.74
C GLN A 61 -4.02 7.56 -28.65
N ASN A 62 -3.29 6.44 -28.67
CA ASN A 62 -3.49 5.26 -29.50
C ASN A 62 -4.18 4.05 -28.82
N ARG A 63 -4.74 4.17 -27.61
CA ARG A 63 -5.59 3.11 -26.97
C ARG A 63 -4.92 1.74 -26.79
N LEU A 64 -3.60 1.66 -26.81
CA LEU A 64 -2.90 0.46 -26.36
C LEU A 64 -2.79 0.61 -24.85
N LEU A 65 -3.37 -0.31 -24.08
CA LEU A 65 -3.21 -0.40 -22.62
C LEU A 65 -1.74 -0.74 -22.34
N GLN A 66 -0.81 0.18 -22.50
CA GLN A 66 0.58 -0.04 -22.10
C GLN A 66 0.64 0.19 -20.60
N SER A 67 1.31 -0.69 -19.87
CA SER A 67 1.55 -0.43 -18.45
C SER A 67 2.95 -0.83 -18.01
N SER A 68 3.49 -0.04 -17.10
CA SER A 68 4.74 -0.28 -16.37
C SER A 68 4.45 -0.82 -14.97
N ILE A 69 5.43 -1.50 -14.39
CA ILE A 69 5.43 -1.89 -12.98
C ILE A 69 6.30 -0.88 -12.24
N HIS A 70 5.72 -0.24 -11.23
CA HIS A 70 6.42 0.68 -10.34
C HIS A 70 6.40 0.12 -8.92
N ARG A 71 7.34 0.59 -8.10
CA ARG A 71 7.34 0.34 -6.65
C ARG A 71 7.67 1.61 -5.88
N TYR A 72 7.23 1.66 -4.64
CA TYR A 72 7.59 2.64 -3.63
C TYR A 72 8.06 1.90 -2.38
N ASN A 73 9.27 2.20 -1.93
CA ASN A 73 9.86 1.66 -0.70
C ASN A 73 9.58 2.64 0.46
N ILE A 74 8.74 2.24 1.42
CA ILE A 74 8.28 3.10 2.52
C ILE A 74 9.46 3.59 3.36
N SER A 75 10.37 2.71 3.76
CA SER A 75 11.52 3.05 4.62
C SER A 75 12.48 4.06 3.97
N THR A 76 12.51 4.13 2.64
CA THR A 76 13.43 5.02 1.91
C THR A 76 12.73 6.18 1.21
N GLY A 77 11.41 6.16 1.13
CA GLY A 77 10.60 7.09 0.33
C GLY A 77 10.90 7.05 -1.18
N MET A 78 11.52 5.97 -1.68
CA MET A 78 12.01 5.90 -3.06
C MET A 78 11.00 5.21 -3.97
N GLN A 79 10.55 5.93 -5.00
CA GLN A 79 9.78 5.38 -6.12
C GLN A 79 10.71 4.93 -7.25
N GLU A 80 10.50 3.73 -7.79
CA GLU A 80 11.29 3.16 -8.86
C GLU A 80 10.41 2.53 -9.95
N LEU A 81 10.88 2.61 -11.19
CA LEU A 81 10.34 1.85 -12.32
C LEU A 81 11.00 0.47 -12.35
N VAL A 82 10.22 -0.57 -12.11
CA VAL A 82 10.68 -1.97 -12.09
C VAL A 82 10.68 -2.55 -13.50
N VAL A 83 9.55 -2.43 -14.21
CA VAL A 83 9.40 -2.94 -15.59
C VAL A 83 8.78 -1.88 -16.49
N ALA A 84 9.48 -1.53 -17.57
CA ALA A 84 9.13 -0.43 -18.48
C ALA A 84 8.57 -0.88 -19.86
N ASP A 85 8.22 -2.16 -20.03
CA ASP A 85 7.86 -2.67 -21.36
C ASP A 85 6.40 -2.34 -21.78
N PRO A 86 6.11 -2.18 -23.09
CA PRO A 86 4.84 -1.65 -23.59
C PRO A 86 3.67 -2.66 -23.59
N SER A 87 3.81 -3.82 -22.95
CA SER A 87 2.70 -4.78 -22.83
C SER A 87 1.65 -4.30 -21.84
N GLY A 88 0.39 -4.66 -22.10
CA GLY A 88 -0.70 -4.41 -21.16
C GLY A 88 -0.76 -5.46 -20.08
N LYS A 89 -0.29 -5.08 -18.91
CA LYS A 89 -0.20 -5.93 -17.72
C LYS A 89 -1.49 -5.85 -16.92
N PHE A 90 -1.81 -6.97 -16.28
CA PHE A 90 -2.96 -7.14 -15.40
C PHE A 90 -2.57 -8.08 -14.25
N SER A 91 -3.24 -7.92 -13.10
CA SER A 91 -3.10 -8.81 -11.94
C SER A 91 -1.65 -8.98 -11.52
N LEU A 92 -1.05 -7.88 -11.06
CA LEU A 92 0.29 -7.85 -10.49
C LEU A 92 0.26 -8.48 -9.10
N ASP A 93 1.28 -9.28 -8.80
CA ASP A 93 1.60 -9.75 -7.46
C ASP A 93 3.12 -9.86 -7.27
N PHE A 94 3.60 -9.89 -6.04
CA PHE A 94 5.04 -9.98 -5.77
C PHE A 94 5.37 -10.69 -4.45
N SER A 95 6.57 -11.24 -4.37
CA SER A 95 7.12 -11.82 -3.15
C SER A 95 8.63 -11.57 -3.13
N GLY A 96 9.08 -10.73 -2.19
CA GLY A 96 10.46 -10.24 -2.16
C GLY A 96 10.84 -9.54 -3.48
N ASP A 97 11.92 -9.99 -4.10
CA ASP A 97 12.48 -9.42 -5.34
C ASP A 97 11.85 -9.99 -6.62
N ARG A 98 10.68 -10.66 -6.52
CA ARG A 98 10.03 -11.35 -7.63
C ARG A 98 8.63 -10.83 -7.91
N TYR A 99 8.39 -10.49 -9.16
CA TYR A 99 7.13 -9.92 -9.63
C TYR A 99 6.48 -10.87 -10.62
N VAL A 100 5.18 -11.13 -10.44
CA VAL A 100 4.37 -11.90 -11.39
C VAL A 100 3.23 -11.05 -11.91
N TRP A 101 2.94 -11.18 -13.20
CA TRP A 101 1.81 -10.51 -13.82
C TRP A 101 1.29 -11.33 -15.00
N SER A 102 0.08 -11.00 -15.41
CA SER A 102 -0.50 -11.51 -16.65
C SER A 102 -0.54 -10.44 -17.73
N ASP A 103 -0.41 -10.86 -18.98
CA ASP A 103 -0.78 -10.04 -20.13
C ASP A 103 -1.56 -10.90 -21.16
N GLN A 104 -1.87 -10.32 -22.31
CA GLN A 104 -2.59 -11.02 -23.40
C GLN A 104 -1.91 -12.29 -23.96
N ARG A 105 -0.65 -12.55 -23.61
CA ARG A 105 0.18 -13.69 -24.04
C ARG A 105 0.23 -14.80 -23.01
N GLY A 106 0.11 -14.48 -21.72
CA GLY A 106 0.19 -15.45 -20.63
C GLY A 106 0.75 -14.85 -19.33
N ILE A 107 1.41 -15.69 -18.53
CA ILE A 107 1.98 -15.32 -17.23
C ILE A 107 3.48 -15.04 -17.36
N PHE A 108 3.93 -13.99 -16.69
CA PHE A 108 5.33 -13.58 -16.62
C PHE A 108 5.80 -13.57 -15.18
N LEU A 109 7.05 -13.97 -14.99
CA LEU A 109 7.80 -13.83 -13.75
C LEU A 109 9.04 -12.98 -14.07
N TYR A 110 9.26 -11.93 -13.30
CA TYR A 110 10.52 -11.20 -13.27
C TYR A 110 11.20 -11.43 -11.92
N ASP A 111 12.43 -11.95 -11.95
CA ASP A 111 13.29 -12.05 -10.77
C ASP A 111 14.35 -10.95 -10.87
N GLU A 112 14.27 -9.94 -10.00
CA GLU A 112 15.21 -8.82 -10.00
C GLU A 112 16.62 -9.24 -9.58
N SER A 113 16.71 -10.22 -8.67
CA SER A 113 18.00 -10.70 -8.16
C SER A 113 18.81 -11.38 -9.27
N GLU A 114 18.13 -12.04 -10.21
CA GLU A 114 18.73 -12.65 -11.39
C GLU A 114 18.74 -11.72 -12.60
N GLY A 115 17.87 -10.71 -12.63
CA GLY A 115 17.65 -9.82 -13.77
C GLY A 115 17.01 -10.55 -14.96
N GLU A 116 16.26 -11.62 -14.71
CA GLU A 116 15.69 -12.49 -15.74
C GLU A 116 14.16 -12.44 -15.76
N ILE A 117 13.59 -12.37 -16.97
CA ILE A 117 12.15 -12.52 -17.21
C ILE A 117 11.88 -13.91 -17.75
N THR A 118 11.04 -14.67 -17.04
CA THR A 118 10.54 -15.98 -17.43
C THR A 118 9.11 -15.87 -17.94
N PHE A 119 8.83 -16.50 -19.08
CA PHE A 119 7.49 -16.58 -19.67
C PHE A 119 6.88 -17.97 -19.43
N LEU A 120 5.86 -18.04 -18.57
CA LEU A 120 5.19 -19.27 -18.13
C LEU A 120 3.99 -19.58 -19.04
N TYR A 121 4.28 -19.93 -20.29
CA TYR A 121 3.28 -20.10 -21.35
C TYR A 121 2.52 -21.43 -21.30
N SER A 122 1.22 -21.39 -21.59
CA SER A 122 0.43 -22.54 -22.02
C SER A 122 -0.49 -22.20 -23.20
N ASN A 123 -1.07 -23.23 -23.84
CA ASN A 123 -2.03 -23.02 -24.94
C ASN A 123 -3.42 -22.54 -24.48
N ASN A 124 -3.63 -22.47 -23.17
CA ASN A 124 -4.87 -22.02 -22.56
C ASN A 124 -4.80 -20.51 -22.29
N SER A 125 -5.94 -19.86 -22.10
CA SER A 125 -5.92 -18.49 -21.56
C SER A 125 -5.53 -18.53 -20.09
N GLN A 126 -4.51 -17.75 -19.72
CA GLN A 126 -3.92 -17.70 -18.37
C GLN A 126 -4.13 -16.31 -17.77
N TYR A 127 -4.50 -16.21 -16.50
CA TYR A 127 -4.73 -14.92 -15.82
C TYR A 127 -4.66 -15.04 -14.30
N SER A 128 -4.64 -13.90 -13.61
CA SER A 128 -4.62 -13.79 -12.14
C SER A 128 -3.54 -14.63 -11.47
N PRO A 129 -2.25 -14.40 -11.80
CA PRO A 129 -1.16 -15.02 -11.08
C PRO A 129 -1.05 -14.41 -9.67
N VAL A 130 -0.65 -15.25 -8.71
CA VAL A 130 -0.22 -14.87 -7.37
C VAL A 130 1.06 -15.62 -7.03
N ILE A 131 1.88 -15.07 -6.14
CA ILE A 131 3.18 -15.63 -5.76
C ILE A 131 3.40 -15.56 -4.24
N ASP A 132 3.94 -16.64 -3.67
CA ASP A 132 4.57 -16.59 -2.36
C ASP A 132 5.86 -17.44 -2.37
N GLY A 133 6.98 -16.78 -2.08
CA GLY A 133 8.32 -17.34 -2.15
C GLY A 133 8.65 -17.96 -3.51
N ASP A 134 8.69 -19.28 -3.55
CA ASP A 134 9.02 -20.06 -4.75
C ASP A 134 7.79 -20.57 -5.50
N ILE A 135 6.56 -20.31 -5.02
CA ILE A 135 5.34 -20.88 -5.60
C ILE A 135 4.54 -19.81 -6.32
N ILE A 136 4.26 -20.05 -7.60
CA ILE A 136 3.35 -19.23 -8.41
C ILE A 136 2.09 -20.03 -8.70
N VAL A 137 0.93 -19.42 -8.51
CA VAL A 137 -0.38 -20.00 -8.82
C VAL A 137 -1.12 -19.09 -9.78
N TRP A 138 -1.75 -19.63 -10.82
CA TRP A 138 -2.58 -18.85 -11.74
C TRP A 138 -3.76 -19.64 -12.26
N VAL A 139 -4.73 -18.94 -12.82
CA VAL A 139 -5.91 -19.55 -13.43
C VAL A 139 -5.63 -19.90 -14.89
N GLU A 140 -6.02 -21.09 -15.32
CA GLU A 140 -6.03 -21.48 -16.74
C GLU A 140 -7.41 -21.92 -17.21
N LYS A 141 -7.94 -21.28 -18.26
CA LYS A 141 -9.18 -21.71 -18.92
C LYS A 141 -8.93 -22.93 -19.79
N ILE A 142 -9.55 -24.04 -19.40
CA ILE A 142 -9.49 -25.30 -20.16
C ILE A 142 -10.59 -25.38 -21.22
N ASP A 143 -11.66 -24.59 -21.09
CA ASP A 143 -12.65 -24.30 -22.13
C ASP A 143 -13.38 -22.98 -21.85
N ASP A 144 -14.44 -22.68 -22.61
CA ASP A 144 -15.20 -21.41 -22.51
C ASP A 144 -15.86 -21.17 -21.14
N LYS A 145 -15.98 -22.21 -20.31
CA LYS A 145 -16.67 -22.13 -19.01
C LYS A 145 -15.80 -22.56 -17.84
N ARG A 146 -14.90 -23.51 -18.05
CA ARG A 146 -14.14 -24.14 -16.95
C ARG A 146 -12.71 -23.64 -16.92
N SER A 147 -12.20 -23.52 -15.70
CA SER A 147 -10.80 -23.25 -15.42
C SER A 147 -10.25 -24.19 -14.36
N ILE A 148 -8.93 -24.26 -14.29
CA ILE A 148 -8.15 -24.93 -13.26
C ILE A 148 -7.17 -23.94 -12.65
N LEU A 149 -6.55 -24.29 -11.52
CA LEU A 149 -5.39 -23.57 -11.02
C LEU A 149 -4.13 -24.33 -11.42
N ARG A 150 -3.21 -23.63 -12.09
CA ARG A 150 -1.88 -24.13 -12.40
C ARG A 150 -0.92 -23.64 -11.32
N ILE A 151 -0.01 -24.50 -10.91
CA ILE A 151 1.00 -24.20 -9.90
C ILE A 151 2.38 -24.45 -10.51
N TYR A 152 3.32 -23.56 -10.26
CA TYR A 152 4.72 -23.68 -10.66
C TYR A 152 5.63 -23.41 -9.46
N ASN A 153 6.58 -24.31 -9.24
CA ASN A 153 7.62 -24.12 -8.24
C ASN A 153 8.91 -23.64 -8.93
N ILE A 154 9.33 -22.41 -8.62
CA ILE A 154 10.49 -21.74 -9.20
C ILE A 154 11.77 -22.55 -8.90
N SER A 155 11.94 -23.03 -7.67
CA SER A 155 13.15 -23.73 -7.23
C SER A 155 13.35 -25.10 -7.89
N THR A 156 12.26 -25.81 -8.21
CA THR A 156 12.31 -27.15 -8.82
C THR A 156 12.06 -27.15 -10.33
N GLY A 157 11.42 -26.10 -10.84
CA GLY A 157 10.92 -26.03 -12.22
C GLY A 157 9.73 -26.97 -12.49
N GLU A 158 9.09 -27.49 -11.44
CA GLU A 158 7.99 -28.44 -11.57
C GLU A 158 6.63 -27.73 -11.65
N TYR A 159 5.74 -28.31 -12.46
CA TYR A 159 4.35 -27.88 -12.59
C TYR A 159 3.42 -28.88 -11.92
N SER A 160 2.37 -28.37 -11.27
CA SER A 160 1.22 -29.14 -10.80
C SER A 160 -0.08 -28.38 -11.07
N GLU A 161 -1.22 -28.95 -10.68
CA GLU A 161 -2.53 -28.31 -10.86
C GLU A 161 -3.52 -28.69 -9.76
N ILE A 162 -4.46 -27.79 -9.50
CA ILE A 162 -5.70 -28.06 -8.78
C ILE A 162 -6.81 -28.08 -9.83
N SER A 163 -7.49 -29.22 -9.93
CA SER A 163 -8.55 -29.47 -10.90
C SER A 163 -9.85 -29.84 -10.19
N GLY A 164 -10.98 -29.35 -10.73
CA GLY A 164 -12.31 -29.57 -10.18
C GLY A 164 -13.13 -30.63 -10.92
N GLY A 165 -14.40 -30.71 -10.54
CA GLY A 165 -15.40 -31.55 -11.18
C GLY A 165 -15.80 -31.08 -12.59
N MET A 166 -16.80 -31.76 -13.16
CA MET A 166 -17.27 -31.51 -14.54
C MET A 166 -17.85 -30.10 -14.74
N PHE A 167 -18.27 -29.42 -13.68
CA PHE A 167 -18.89 -28.10 -13.73
C PHE A 167 -18.11 -27.03 -12.98
N ASP A 168 -16.91 -27.35 -12.50
CA ASP A 168 -16.15 -26.43 -11.67
C ASP A 168 -15.31 -25.48 -12.54
N SER A 169 -15.28 -24.22 -12.14
CA SER A 169 -14.36 -23.18 -12.59
C SER A 169 -13.72 -22.55 -11.35
N PHE A 170 -12.42 -22.26 -11.42
CA PHE A 170 -11.66 -21.65 -10.32
C PHE A 170 -11.18 -20.26 -10.71
N ASP A 171 -11.31 -19.31 -9.79
CA ASP A 171 -10.88 -17.93 -9.97
C ASP A 171 -10.34 -17.36 -8.65
N TYR A 172 -9.66 -16.22 -8.74
CA TYR A 172 -9.16 -15.45 -7.60
C TYR A 172 -8.29 -16.26 -6.61
N PRO A 173 -7.19 -16.86 -7.07
CA PRO A 173 -6.25 -17.50 -6.15
C PRO A 173 -5.61 -16.44 -5.24
N ALA A 174 -5.32 -16.83 -4.01
CA ALA A 174 -4.44 -16.17 -3.06
C ALA A 174 -3.60 -17.26 -2.37
N ILE A 175 -2.36 -16.95 -2.01
CA ILE A 175 -1.40 -17.93 -1.48
C ILE A 175 -0.66 -17.39 -0.26
N SER A 176 -0.48 -18.23 0.74
CA SER A 176 0.43 -17.98 1.87
C SER A 176 0.98 -19.31 2.38
N GLY A 177 2.30 -19.45 2.35
CA GLY A 177 3.04 -20.67 2.60
C GLY A 177 2.52 -21.84 1.78
N ASP A 178 2.02 -22.86 2.48
CA ASP A 178 1.50 -24.09 1.87
C ASP A 178 0.02 -24.02 1.50
N TRP A 179 -0.66 -22.90 1.77
CA TRP A 179 -2.11 -22.77 1.59
C TRP A 179 -2.48 -21.89 0.41
N ILE A 180 -3.43 -22.37 -0.39
CA ILE A 180 -4.04 -21.64 -1.49
C ILE A 180 -5.52 -21.46 -1.18
N ALA A 181 -5.96 -20.21 -1.11
CA ALA A 181 -7.37 -19.82 -1.09
C ALA A 181 -7.84 -19.46 -2.50
N PHE A 182 -9.05 -19.87 -2.88
CA PHE A 182 -9.60 -19.55 -4.20
C PHE A 182 -11.11 -19.67 -4.22
N ILE A 183 -11.74 -19.06 -5.22
CA ILE A 183 -13.17 -19.17 -5.44
C ILE A 183 -13.45 -20.27 -6.46
N LYS A 184 -14.29 -21.22 -6.09
CA LYS A 184 -14.89 -22.20 -7.00
C LYS A 184 -16.27 -21.74 -7.40
N THR A 185 -16.54 -21.72 -8.71
CA THR A 185 -17.86 -21.50 -9.28
C THR A 185 -18.36 -22.78 -9.94
N ASP A 186 -19.56 -23.25 -9.58
CA ASP A 186 -20.29 -24.22 -10.39
C ASP A 186 -20.89 -23.48 -11.60
N VAL A 187 -20.42 -23.79 -12.81
CA VAL A 187 -20.81 -23.06 -14.03
C VAL A 187 -22.20 -23.43 -14.55
N TYR A 188 -22.86 -24.41 -13.94
CA TYR A 188 -24.24 -24.78 -14.24
C TYR A 188 -25.22 -24.13 -13.27
N GLU A 189 -24.93 -24.20 -11.97
CA GLU A 189 -25.78 -23.63 -10.91
C GLU A 189 -25.50 -22.14 -10.65
N GLY A 190 -24.31 -21.67 -11.00
CA GLY A 190 -23.83 -20.31 -10.72
C GLY A 190 -23.47 -20.08 -9.25
N THR A 191 -23.36 -21.15 -8.46
CA THR A 191 -22.99 -21.08 -7.04
C THR A 191 -21.49 -20.85 -6.90
N MET A 192 -21.12 -19.97 -5.97
CA MET A 192 -19.73 -19.61 -5.68
C MET A 192 -19.38 -20.00 -4.25
N GLU A 193 -18.23 -20.63 -4.07
CA GLU A 193 -17.75 -21.13 -2.78
C GLU A 193 -16.28 -20.77 -2.58
N LEU A 194 -15.91 -20.34 -1.37
CA LEU A 194 -14.51 -20.25 -0.97
C LEU A 194 -13.95 -21.67 -0.78
N CYS A 195 -12.77 -21.92 -1.33
CA CYS A 195 -12.04 -23.18 -1.19
C CYS A 195 -10.64 -22.93 -0.63
N LEU A 196 -10.14 -23.90 0.15
CA LEU A 196 -8.76 -23.95 0.64
C LEU A 196 -8.08 -25.25 0.26
N HIS A 197 -6.86 -25.16 -0.25
CA HIS A 197 -6.03 -26.30 -0.60
C HIS A 197 -4.67 -26.19 0.09
N ASN A 198 -4.24 -27.27 0.75
CA ASN A 198 -2.89 -27.38 1.29
C ASN A 198 -2.01 -28.13 0.29
N LEU A 199 -0.91 -27.53 -0.15
CA LEU A 199 0.04 -28.07 -1.11
C LEU A 199 0.72 -29.36 -0.65
N ASN A 200 0.78 -29.61 0.66
CA ASN A 200 1.35 -30.82 1.24
C ASN A 200 0.35 -31.98 1.38
N GLU A 201 -0.94 -31.73 1.19
CA GLU A 201 -1.97 -32.74 1.32
C GLU A 201 -2.31 -33.40 -0.02
N GLN A 202 -2.44 -34.73 -0.03
CA GLN A 202 -2.91 -35.47 -1.20
C GLN A 202 -4.44 -35.40 -1.37
N ASN A 203 -5.15 -34.88 -0.36
CA ASN A 203 -6.59 -34.73 -0.39
C ASN A 203 -6.95 -33.41 -1.08
N GLY A 204 -8.05 -33.41 -1.82
CA GLY A 204 -8.54 -32.22 -2.52
C GLY A 204 -8.82 -31.03 -1.60
N TYR A 205 -9.31 -29.94 -2.16
CA TYR A 205 -9.61 -28.73 -1.42
C TYR A 205 -10.80 -28.89 -0.46
N MET A 206 -10.75 -28.18 0.67
CA MET A 206 -11.91 -27.92 1.52
C MET A 206 -12.79 -26.84 0.87
N SER A 207 -14.11 -26.96 0.98
CA SER A 207 -15.05 -25.92 0.53
C SER A 207 -15.88 -25.40 1.70
N PHE A 208 -16.00 -24.09 1.79
CA PHE A 208 -16.78 -23.37 2.79
C PHE A 208 -18.14 -23.01 2.20
N THR A 209 -19.14 -23.85 2.51
CA THR A 209 -20.53 -23.62 2.12
C THR A 209 -21.26 -22.93 3.28
N GLY A 210 -21.77 -21.72 3.07
CA GLY A 210 -22.55 -21.02 4.11
C GLY A 210 -22.68 -19.51 3.94
N ALA A 211 -21.68 -18.84 3.35
CA ALA A 211 -21.77 -17.43 3.00
C ALA A 211 -21.75 -17.32 1.47
N GLU A 212 -22.86 -16.90 0.85
CA GLU A 212 -22.87 -16.68 -0.60
C GLU A 212 -21.83 -15.62 -0.94
N VAL A 213 -20.85 -15.99 -1.76
CA VAL A 213 -19.81 -15.06 -2.23
C VAL A 213 -20.46 -14.15 -3.29
N PRO A 214 -20.24 -12.83 -3.25
CA PRO A 214 -20.79 -11.94 -4.25
C PRO A 214 -20.23 -12.26 -5.64
N VAL A 215 -21.02 -12.02 -6.68
CA VAL A 215 -20.61 -12.17 -8.09
C VAL A 215 -19.64 -11.07 -8.55
N VAL A 216 -19.34 -10.09 -7.69
CA VAL A 216 -18.35 -9.04 -7.98
C VAL A 216 -16.92 -9.52 -7.73
N TYR A 217 -15.97 -8.93 -8.46
CA TYR A 217 -14.54 -9.23 -8.37
C TYR A 217 -14.01 -8.91 -6.96
N GLN A 218 -13.83 -9.95 -6.15
CA GLN A 218 -13.48 -9.87 -4.72
C GLN A 218 -12.57 -11.07 -4.38
N PRO A 219 -11.25 -10.98 -4.59
CA PRO A 219 -10.37 -12.07 -4.22
C PRO A 219 -10.38 -12.27 -2.70
N PRO A 220 -10.32 -13.52 -2.21
CA PRO A 220 -9.95 -13.76 -0.82
C PRO A 220 -8.52 -13.28 -0.59
N SER A 221 -8.18 -13.00 0.66
CA SER A 221 -6.79 -12.75 1.08
C SER A 221 -6.42 -13.74 2.18
N ILE A 222 -5.16 -14.15 2.22
CA ILE A 222 -4.65 -15.16 3.15
C ILE A 222 -3.28 -14.72 3.65
N ASP A 223 -3.08 -14.79 4.97
CA ASP A 223 -1.76 -14.66 5.58
C ASP A 223 -1.64 -15.64 6.76
N GLY A 224 -0.61 -16.48 6.69
CA GLY A 224 -0.40 -17.58 7.62
C GLY A 224 -1.62 -18.48 7.75
N ASN A 225 -2.24 -18.45 8.94
CA ASN A 225 -3.37 -19.32 9.28
C ASN A 225 -4.74 -18.62 9.15
N HIS A 226 -4.77 -17.39 8.66
CA HIS A 226 -5.99 -16.60 8.56
C HIS A 226 -6.37 -16.35 7.11
N VAL A 227 -7.64 -16.58 6.80
CA VAL A 227 -8.24 -16.34 5.47
C VAL A 227 -9.38 -15.36 5.64
N VAL A 228 -9.37 -14.29 4.83
CA VAL A 228 -10.45 -13.30 4.80
C VAL A 228 -11.11 -13.27 3.45
N TRP A 229 -12.43 -13.09 3.44
CA TRP A 229 -13.20 -12.97 2.21
C TRP A 229 -14.50 -12.21 2.46
N THR A 230 -15.08 -11.72 1.37
CA THR A 230 -16.42 -11.15 1.39
C THR A 230 -17.46 -12.27 1.28
N GLY A 231 -18.36 -12.36 2.25
CA GLY A 231 -19.45 -13.34 2.25
C GLY A 231 -20.78 -12.70 2.65
N MET A 232 -21.90 -13.29 2.22
CA MET A 232 -23.22 -12.88 2.67
C MET A 232 -23.56 -13.50 4.03
N ASN A 233 -23.99 -12.67 4.99
CA ASN A 233 -24.46 -13.12 6.30
C ASN A 233 -25.93 -13.59 6.27
N ASP A 234 -26.43 -14.11 7.40
CA ASP A 234 -27.80 -14.62 7.55
C ASP A 234 -28.89 -13.55 7.30
N ASP A 235 -28.55 -12.28 7.48
CA ASP A 235 -29.44 -11.13 7.27
C ASP A 235 -29.40 -10.61 5.82
N GLY A 236 -28.58 -11.20 4.95
CA GLY A 236 -28.46 -10.86 3.53
C GLY A 236 -27.49 -9.71 3.23
N TYR A 237 -26.62 -9.34 4.16
CA TYR A 237 -25.61 -8.30 3.98
C TYR A 237 -24.24 -8.93 3.70
N TYR A 238 -23.47 -8.32 2.81
CA TYR A 238 -22.07 -8.72 2.60
C TYR A 238 -21.23 -8.18 3.76
N ASN A 239 -20.55 -9.08 4.46
CA ASN A 239 -19.58 -8.72 5.49
C ASN A 239 -18.22 -9.36 5.20
N THR A 240 -17.19 -8.84 5.86
CA THR A 240 -15.87 -9.45 5.90
C THR A 240 -15.89 -10.63 6.87
N PHE A 241 -15.64 -11.83 6.36
CA PHE A 241 -15.47 -13.04 7.13
C PHE A 241 -13.98 -13.31 7.37
N LEU A 242 -13.68 -13.91 8.51
CA LEU A 242 -12.38 -14.45 8.87
C LEU A 242 -12.53 -15.95 9.15
N TYR A 243 -11.60 -16.74 8.62
CA TYR A 243 -11.46 -18.16 8.92
C TYR A 243 -10.06 -18.44 9.44
N ASP A 244 -10.00 -19.12 10.59
CA ASP A 244 -8.78 -19.62 11.19
C ASP A 244 -8.63 -21.10 10.81
N ILE A 245 -7.55 -21.38 10.07
CA ILE A 245 -7.20 -22.71 9.54
C ILE A 245 -6.89 -23.70 10.66
N ASP A 246 -6.20 -23.28 11.71
CA ASP A 246 -5.78 -24.15 12.82
C ASP A 246 -6.98 -24.60 13.66
N THR A 247 -7.88 -23.66 13.95
CA THR A 247 -9.05 -23.94 14.79
C THR A 247 -10.26 -24.43 13.99
N GLY A 248 -10.25 -24.23 12.68
CA GLY A 248 -11.34 -24.58 11.76
C GLY A 248 -12.60 -23.75 12.00
N LYS A 249 -12.46 -22.53 12.51
CA LYS A 249 -13.58 -21.65 12.88
C LYS A 249 -13.64 -20.45 11.94
N SER A 250 -14.86 -20.07 11.58
CA SER A 250 -15.16 -18.82 10.87
C SER A 250 -15.98 -17.88 11.73
N ASP A 251 -15.74 -16.58 11.62
CA ASP A 251 -16.56 -15.53 12.22
C ASP A 251 -16.63 -14.29 11.31
N ILE A 252 -17.57 -13.40 11.58
CA ILE A 252 -17.63 -12.08 10.94
C ILE A 252 -16.68 -11.15 11.70
N VAL A 253 -15.79 -10.49 10.95
CA VAL A 253 -14.77 -9.57 11.47
C VAL A 253 -15.42 -8.38 12.18
N TYR A 254 -16.34 -7.71 11.49
CA TYR A 254 -17.12 -6.60 12.03
C TYR A 254 -18.59 -6.69 11.58
N PRO A 255 -19.50 -7.20 12.44
CA PRO A 255 -20.91 -7.35 12.08
C PRO A 255 -21.56 -6.00 11.79
N SER A 256 -22.09 -5.84 10.57
CA SER A 256 -22.72 -4.59 10.13
C SER A 256 -23.89 -4.85 9.17
N ASP A 257 -24.84 -3.92 9.14
CA ASP A 257 -25.92 -3.84 8.14
C ASP A 257 -25.51 -3.05 6.87
N SER A 258 -24.22 -2.72 6.77
CA SER A 258 -23.59 -2.20 5.58
C SER A 258 -22.93 -3.30 4.74
N ALA A 259 -22.77 -3.05 3.45
CA ALA A 259 -22.00 -3.92 2.58
C ALA A 259 -20.50 -3.67 2.77
N GLN A 260 -19.76 -4.70 3.17
CA GLN A 260 -18.31 -4.67 3.31
C GLN A 260 -17.65 -5.49 2.19
N LEU A 261 -16.62 -4.93 1.55
CA LEU A 261 -15.99 -5.49 0.35
C LEU A 261 -14.46 -5.33 0.39
N CYS A 262 -13.79 -6.03 -0.53
CA CYS A 262 -12.34 -5.97 -0.77
C CYS A 262 -11.49 -6.17 0.50
N PRO A 263 -11.71 -7.24 1.28
CA PRO A 263 -10.90 -7.47 2.46
C PRO A 263 -9.47 -7.88 2.08
N ASP A 264 -8.52 -7.43 2.87
CA ASP A 264 -7.11 -7.80 2.79
C ASP A 264 -6.57 -8.08 4.19
N ILE A 265 -5.62 -9.00 4.32
CA ILE A 265 -5.04 -9.39 5.60
C ILE A 265 -3.51 -9.46 5.50
N SER A 266 -2.84 -8.94 6.52
CA SER A 266 -1.41 -9.15 6.75
C SER A 266 -1.13 -9.07 8.25
N GLY A 267 -0.41 -10.07 8.75
CA GLY A 267 -0.19 -10.32 10.17
C GLY A 267 -1.50 -10.37 10.94
N ASN A 268 -1.64 -9.42 11.88
CA ASN A 268 -2.80 -9.31 12.76
C ASN A 268 -3.79 -8.24 12.29
N TYR A 269 -3.62 -7.66 11.10
CA TYR A 269 -4.48 -6.59 10.62
C TYR A 269 -5.32 -7.02 9.43
N ILE A 270 -6.61 -6.67 9.49
CA ILE A 270 -7.53 -6.83 8.36
C ILE A 270 -7.97 -5.43 7.92
N ALA A 271 -7.83 -5.12 6.65
CA ALA A 271 -8.41 -3.93 6.03
C ALA A 271 -9.61 -4.30 5.17
N TRP A 272 -10.64 -3.45 5.12
CA TRP A 272 -11.78 -3.61 4.21
C TRP A 272 -12.45 -2.27 3.91
N LEU A 273 -13.32 -2.27 2.89
CA LEU A 273 -14.17 -1.13 2.54
C LEU A 273 -15.58 -1.36 3.05
N ASP A 274 -16.16 -0.35 3.69
CA ASP A 274 -17.58 -0.30 4.07
C ASP A 274 -18.32 0.69 3.16
N LEU A 275 -19.27 0.18 2.37
CA LEU A 275 -20.02 0.99 1.39
C LEU A 275 -21.33 1.58 1.95
N GLY A 276 -21.61 1.40 3.26
CA GLY A 276 -22.86 1.82 3.87
C GLY A 276 -24.07 1.01 3.38
N SER A 277 -25.24 1.65 3.33
CA SER A 277 -26.50 0.98 2.97
C SER A 277 -26.49 0.46 1.54
N TYR A 278 -26.69 -0.86 1.38
CA TYR A 278 -26.72 -1.60 0.12
C TYR A 278 -27.41 -0.82 -1.00
N PRO A 279 -26.66 -0.13 -1.87
CA PRO A 279 -27.26 0.54 -3.01
C PRO A 279 -27.54 -0.50 -4.09
N SER A 280 -28.64 -0.32 -4.83
CA SER A 280 -29.03 -1.20 -5.95
C SER A 280 -27.99 -1.27 -7.07
N ASN A 281 -26.94 -0.44 -7.01
CA ASN A 281 -25.72 -0.50 -7.82
C ASN A 281 -24.57 -0.29 -6.84
N LEU A 282 -23.67 -1.25 -6.66
CA LEU A 282 -22.45 -1.08 -5.84
C LEU A 282 -21.65 0.10 -6.41
N PRO A 283 -21.60 1.28 -5.75
CA PRO A 283 -20.68 2.32 -6.17
C PRO A 283 -19.26 1.77 -5.98
N TRP A 284 -18.38 2.14 -6.88
CA TRP A 284 -16.96 1.95 -6.67
C TRP A 284 -16.55 2.94 -5.57
N GLY A 285 -15.95 2.45 -4.48
CA GLY A 285 -15.60 3.27 -3.31
C GLY A 285 -16.37 2.96 -2.03
N GLY A 286 -15.68 2.96 -0.89
CA GLY A 286 -16.27 2.84 0.44
C GLY A 286 -15.37 3.43 1.53
N HIS A 287 -15.88 3.57 2.74
CA HIS A 287 -15.12 4.00 3.90
C HIS A 287 -14.08 2.93 4.24
N LEU A 288 -12.82 3.34 4.47
CA LEU A 288 -11.73 2.41 4.74
C LEU A 288 -11.65 2.10 6.24
N PHE A 289 -11.69 0.82 6.58
CA PHE A 289 -11.53 0.32 7.94
C PHE A 289 -10.32 -0.60 8.07
N VAL A 290 -9.70 -0.59 9.26
CA VAL A 290 -8.68 -1.56 9.68
C VAL A 290 -9.06 -2.11 11.05
N GLN A 291 -8.93 -3.42 11.25
CA GLN A 291 -9.07 -4.06 12.56
C GLN A 291 -7.82 -4.83 12.93
N ASP A 292 -7.41 -4.64 14.18
CA ASP A 292 -6.41 -5.46 14.86
C ASP A 292 -7.09 -6.71 15.46
N LEU A 293 -6.64 -7.89 15.05
CA LEU A 293 -7.14 -9.19 15.50
C LEU A 293 -6.79 -9.52 16.94
N ASP A 294 -5.65 -9.03 17.46
CA ASP A 294 -5.23 -9.30 18.84
C ASP A 294 -6.10 -8.53 19.83
N SER A 295 -6.32 -7.24 19.56
CA SER A 295 -7.11 -6.37 20.44
C SER A 295 -8.61 -6.37 20.10
N GLY A 296 -8.99 -6.76 18.89
CA GLY A 296 -10.33 -6.64 18.33
C GLY A 296 -10.73 -5.19 18.02
N VAL A 297 -9.80 -4.23 18.10
CA VAL A 297 -10.09 -2.80 17.88
C VAL A 297 -10.21 -2.51 16.40
N THR A 298 -11.33 -1.94 16.00
CA THR A 298 -11.60 -1.44 14.64
C THR A 298 -11.41 0.07 14.58
N ARG A 299 -10.73 0.56 13.54
CA ARG A 299 -10.49 1.98 13.25
C ARG A 299 -11.03 2.31 11.85
N GLU A 300 -11.72 3.44 11.74
CA GLU A 300 -12.05 4.04 10.43
C GLU A 300 -10.86 4.92 10.03
N ILE A 301 -10.16 4.52 8.97
CA ILE A 301 -8.94 5.20 8.50
C ILE A 301 -9.28 6.38 7.59
N SER A 302 -10.27 6.18 6.71
CA SER A 302 -10.63 7.21 5.76
C SER A 302 -12.15 7.22 5.54
N PRO A 303 -12.85 8.27 6.02
CA PRO A 303 -14.31 8.37 5.95
C PRO A 303 -14.82 8.95 4.61
N ASP A 304 -13.94 9.21 3.62
CA ASP A 304 -14.40 9.46 2.23
C ASP A 304 -15.08 8.18 1.72
N SER A 305 -15.88 8.25 0.66
CA SER A 305 -16.66 7.12 0.14
C SER A 305 -16.19 6.68 -1.24
N LYS A 306 -14.87 6.75 -1.48
CA LYS A 306 -14.23 6.68 -2.81
C LYS A 306 -12.94 5.87 -2.83
N GLN A 307 -12.66 5.17 -1.73
CA GLN A 307 -11.46 4.39 -1.54
C GLN A 307 -11.70 3.01 -2.14
N GLU A 308 -10.71 2.53 -2.88
CA GLU A 308 -10.77 1.27 -3.59
C GLU A 308 -9.53 0.42 -3.29
N PHE A 309 -9.73 -0.90 -3.31
CA PHE A 309 -8.68 -1.92 -3.22
C PHE A 309 -7.65 -1.67 -2.10
N PRO A 310 -8.08 -1.60 -0.83
CA PRO A 310 -7.14 -1.42 0.25
C PRO A 310 -6.21 -2.64 0.37
N LYS A 311 -4.95 -2.38 0.70
CA LYS A 311 -3.97 -3.39 1.09
C LYS A 311 -3.34 -3.02 2.42
N VAL A 312 -3.12 -4.00 3.28
CA VAL A 312 -2.56 -3.81 4.62
C VAL A 312 -1.27 -4.60 4.77
N SER A 313 -0.25 -3.99 5.36
CA SER A 313 0.98 -4.69 5.73
C SER A 313 1.72 -3.91 6.81
N GLY A 314 2.27 -4.63 7.79
CA GLY A 314 2.83 -4.02 8.98
C GLY A 314 1.84 -3.04 9.63
N ASP A 315 2.30 -1.83 9.90
CA ASP A 315 1.52 -0.77 10.56
C ASP A 315 0.87 0.21 9.57
N TYR A 316 0.78 -0.19 8.30
CA TYR A 316 0.39 0.65 7.20
C TYR A 316 -0.78 0.06 6.41
N VAL A 317 -1.58 0.96 5.86
CA VAL A 317 -2.61 0.64 4.87
C VAL A 317 -2.42 1.54 3.66
N VAL A 318 -2.57 0.95 2.47
CA VAL A 318 -2.58 1.65 1.20
C VAL A 318 -3.91 1.46 0.51
N TRP A 319 -4.35 2.46 -0.24
CA TRP A 319 -5.58 2.39 -1.02
C TRP A 319 -5.53 3.32 -2.22
N LEU A 320 -6.45 3.09 -3.16
CA LEU A 320 -6.67 3.96 -4.30
C LEU A 320 -7.79 4.94 -3.98
N ASN A 321 -7.63 6.22 -4.34
CA ASN A 321 -8.72 7.19 -4.30
C ASN A 321 -9.26 7.43 -5.70
N ALA A 322 -10.51 7.06 -5.95
CA ALA A 322 -11.16 7.28 -7.24
C ALA A 322 -11.83 8.67 -7.29
N ARG A 323 -11.04 9.74 -7.31
CA ARG A 323 -11.56 11.09 -7.60
C ARG A 323 -11.62 11.32 -9.11
N GLY A 324 -12.69 10.84 -9.75
CA GLY A 324 -12.95 11.17 -11.16
C GLY A 324 -12.11 10.33 -12.12
N ASP A 325 -11.18 10.94 -12.85
CA ASP A 325 -10.26 10.24 -13.77
C ASP A 325 -8.86 10.02 -13.16
N ASP A 326 -8.61 10.57 -11.97
CA ASP A 326 -7.33 10.51 -11.27
C ASP A 326 -7.34 9.32 -10.28
N HIS A 327 -6.34 8.44 -10.41
CA HIS A 327 -6.18 7.22 -9.59
C HIS A 327 -4.93 7.37 -8.72
N GLU A 328 -5.09 8.12 -7.64
CA GLU A 328 -4.03 8.41 -6.69
C GLU A 328 -3.85 7.24 -5.71
N ILE A 329 -2.61 6.90 -5.39
CA ILE A 329 -2.28 5.90 -4.37
C ILE A 329 -1.94 6.63 -3.07
N TYR A 330 -2.66 6.30 -2.01
CA TYR A 330 -2.45 6.83 -0.67
C TYR A 330 -1.86 5.76 0.25
N LEU A 331 -1.01 6.20 1.18
CA LEU A 331 -0.40 5.42 2.25
C LEU A 331 -0.71 6.09 3.59
N HIS A 332 -1.06 5.30 4.61
CA HIS A 332 -1.29 5.82 5.95
C HIS A 332 -0.81 4.83 7.01
N SER A 333 -0.17 5.34 8.06
CA SER A 333 0.12 4.59 9.26
C SER A 333 -1.01 4.74 10.26
N PHE A 334 -1.62 3.62 10.67
CA PHE A 334 -2.79 3.62 11.54
C PHE A 334 -2.49 3.33 13.01
N LEU A 335 -1.21 3.20 13.40
CA LEU A 335 -0.82 3.09 14.80
C LEU A 335 -0.76 4.47 15.46
N ASP A 336 -1.59 4.62 16.49
CA ASP A 336 -1.81 5.88 17.19
C ASP A 336 -1.13 5.82 18.57
N ASP A 337 0.19 5.89 18.57
CA ASP A 337 1.02 5.75 19.77
C ASP A 337 1.11 7.06 20.58
N GLY A 338 0.45 8.13 20.15
CA GLY A 338 0.77 9.48 20.65
C GLY A 338 2.22 9.87 20.33
N ARG A 339 2.86 9.21 19.35
CA ARG A 339 3.91 9.84 18.57
C ARG A 339 3.21 10.71 17.54
N ASP A 340 2.85 11.89 18.00
CA ASP A 340 2.80 13.02 17.11
C ASP A 340 4.19 13.11 16.47
N PHE A 341 4.33 12.71 15.22
CA PHE A 341 5.57 13.02 14.47
C PHE A 341 5.66 14.52 14.17
N LEU A 342 4.67 15.32 14.62
CA LEU A 342 4.57 16.77 14.44
C LEU A 342 3.89 17.46 15.65
N SER A 343 4.58 17.62 16.80
CA SER A 343 4.66 18.90 17.55
C SER A 343 5.15 18.75 19.01
N ASP A 344 6.30 19.39 19.30
CA ASP A 344 6.82 19.96 20.57
C ASP A 344 6.27 19.42 21.91
N ASP A 345 7.07 18.96 22.90
CA ASP A 345 8.34 19.43 23.48
C ASP A 345 8.88 18.24 24.32
N GLU A 346 10.15 18.01 24.64
CA GLU A 346 11.30 18.87 24.90
C GLU A 346 12.55 17.96 24.83
N ASP A 347 13.67 18.47 24.33
CA ASP A 347 15.02 17.86 24.22
C ASP A 347 15.33 17.00 22.98
N GLY A 348 15.58 17.65 21.83
CA GLY A 348 16.49 17.10 20.80
C GLY A 348 16.14 17.31 19.31
N ILE A 349 15.63 18.47 18.90
CA ILE A 349 15.27 18.73 17.49
C ILE A 349 16.51 18.97 16.61
N ASP A 350 16.58 18.22 15.51
CA ASP A 350 17.43 18.48 14.35
C ASP A 350 16.86 19.68 13.57
N ASP A 351 17.50 20.84 13.74
CA ASP A 351 17.04 22.13 13.22
C ASP A 351 17.47 22.29 11.75
N ALA A 352 16.50 22.36 10.83
CA ALA A 352 16.75 22.62 9.42
C ALA A 352 16.55 24.12 9.15
N THR A 353 17.64 24.85 8.87
CA THR A 353 17.58 26.29 8.62
C THR A 353 17.82 26.60 7.14
N PRO A 354 16.95 27.40 6.49
CA PRO A 354 17.24 27.96 5.16
C PRO A 354 18.46 28.89 5.23
N THR A 355 19.40 28.74 4.29
CA THR A 355 20.68 29.48 4.31
C THR A 355 20.86 30.36 3.06
N PRO A 356 20.97 31.70 3.19
CA PRO A 356 20.97 32.64 2.06
C PRO A 356 22.36 32.86 1.42
N LEU A 357 23.37 32.02 1.70
CA LEU A 357 24.73 32.19 1.17
C LEU A 357 25.16 30.97 0.35
N PRO A 358 25.80 31.16 -0.83
CA PRO A 358 26.36 30.05 -1.59
C PRO A 358 27.48 29.39 -0.79
N THR A 359 27.36 28.09 -0.56
CA THR A 359 28.24 27.34 0.32
C THR A 359 29.55 26.93 -0.37
N PRO A 360 30.67 26.85 0.37
CA PRO A 360 31.98 26.66 -0.25
C PRO A 360 32.27 25.17 -0.54
N SER A 361 32.81 24.89 -1.73
CA SER A 361 33.48 23.65 -2.19
C SER A 361 32.65 22.35 -2.14
N THR A 362 32.13 21.93 -3.31
CA THR A 362 31.30 20.73 -3.52
C THR A 362 32.07 19.40 -3.47
N LYS A 363 31.49 18.36 -2.83
CA LYS A 363 31.94 16.96 -2.95
C LYS A 363 31.26 16.18 -4.08
N VAL A 364 29.98 16.45 -4.40
CA VAL A 364 29.23 15.80 -5.51
C VAL A 364 28.23 16.79 -6.15
N ARG A 365 28.09 16.80 -7.49
CA ARG A 365 27.12 17.63 -8.24
C ARG A 365 26.57 16.85 -9.42
N PHE A 366 25.25 16.89 -9.60
CA PHE A 366 24.52 16.29 -10.72
C PHE A 366 23.90 17.38 -11.59
N PHE A 367 23.70 17.05 -12.87
CA PHE A 367 23.08 17.92 -13.86
C PHE A 367 22.03 17.11 -14.60
N SER A 368 20.82 17.65 -14.73
CA SER A 368 19.71 17.01 -15.45
C SER A 368 18.79 18.10 -16.04
N SER A 369 17.70 17.67 -16.67
CA SER A 369 16.64 18.53 -17.18
C SER A 369 15.28 17.94 -16.80
N ILE A 370 14.33 18.78 -16.41
CA ILE A 370 13.02 18.33 -15.88
C ILE A 370 11.85 19.09 -16.53
N ARG A 371 10.68 18.45 -16.65
CA ARG A 371 9.43 19.08 -17.10
C ARG A 371 8.47 19.31 -15.93
N GLU A 372 7.39 20.02 -16.20
CA GLU A 372 6.26 20.13 -15.28
C GLU A 372 5.65 18.75 -15.02
N GLY A 373 5.48 18.39 -13.74
CA GLY A 373 4.99 17.09 -13.29
C GLY A 373 6.09 16.03 -13.07
N ASP A 374 7.23 16.15 -13.75
CA ASP A 374 8.33 15.18 -13.61
C ASP A 374 8.98 15.28 -12.21
N THR A 375 9.48 14.14 -11.71
CA THR A 375 10.31 14.08 -10.51
C THR A 375 11.55 13.23 -10.75
N ASP A 376 12.73 13.82 -10.55
CA ASP A 376 14.01 13.15 -10.62
C ASP A 376 14.50 12.80 -9.21
N TRP A 377 14.94 11.56 -9.04
CA TRP A 377 15.34 11.01 -7.73
C TRP A 377 16.84 10.79 -7.64
N TYR A 378 17.39 11.12 -6.48
CA TYR A 378 18.79 11.00 -6.12
C TYR A 378 18.94 10.30 -4.78
N SER A 379 20.10 9.64 -4.58
CA SER A 379 20.43 9.02 -3.30
C SER A 379 21.80 9.47 -2.81
N LEU A 380 21.89 9.65 -1.49
CA LEU A 380 23.09 10.05 -0.80
C LEU A 380 23.36 9.12 0.37
N VAL A 381 24.58 8.62 0.47
CA VAL A 381 25.09 7.91 1.64
C VAL A 381 26.27 8.72 2.18
N PRO A 382 26.09 9.54 3.23
CA PRO A 382 27.18 10.31 3.83
C PRO A 382 28.30 9.36 4.28
N THR A 383 29.55 9.67 3.90
CA THR A 383 30.73 8.83 4.21
C THR A 383 31.61 9.41 5.32
N GLU A 384 31.30 10.61 5.79
CA GLU A 384 31.96 11.31 6.88
C GLU A 384 30.91 11.69 7.93
N ILE A 385 31.29 11.63 9.20
CA ILE A 385 30.42 12.03 10.31
C ILE A 385 30.47 13.57 10.40
N THR A 386 29.38 14.23 9.98
CA THR A 386 29.19 15.67 10.10
C THR A 386 27.83 15.92 10.76
N GLU A 387 27.78 16.82 11.75
CA GLU A 387 26.53 17.19 12.45
C GLU A 387 25.55 17.98 11.54
N GLN A 388 25.90 18.18 10.27
CA GLN A 388 25.12 18.91 9.30
C GLN A 388 25.22 18.25 7.93
N LEU A 389 24.13 18.35 7.18
CA LEU A 389 24.04 17.97 5.77
C LEU A 389 23.26 19.06 5.04
N SER A 390 23.78 19.45 3.88
CA SER A 390 23.16 20.55 3.18
C SER A 390 23.04 20.29 1.70
N PHE A 391 22.05 20.94 1.09
CA PHE A 391 21.66 20.75 -0.30
C PHE A 391 21.55 22.09 -1.00
N GLU A 392 21.87 22.09 -2.29
CA GLU A 392 21.66 23.21 -3.18
C GLU A 392 21.17 22.69 -4.53
N LEU A 393 19.95 23.08 -4.89
CA LEU A 393 19.32 22.90 -6.20
C LEU A 393 19.31 24.26 -6.91
N ARG A 394 19.66 24.30 -8.19
CA ARG A 394 19.62 25.53 -9.02
C ARG A 394 19.07 25.22 -10.40
N TRP A 395 18.35 26.16 -11.00
CA TRP A 395 17.87 26.07 -12.39
C TRP A 395 18.02 27.39 -13.14
N THR A 396 17.73 27.36 -14.44
CA THR A 396 18.17 28.40 -15.39
C THR A 396 17.10 29.44 -15.77
N GLU A 397 15.83 29.25 -15.40
CA GLU A 397 14.71 30.13 -15.81
C GLU A 397 13.79 30.56 -14.65
N ASN A 398 13.65 31.88 -14.46
CA ASN A 398 12.83 32.52 -13.42
C ASN A 398 11.30 32.39 -13.59
N SER A 399 10.83 31.84 -14.70
CA SER A 399 9.40 31.53 -14.87
C SER A 399 9.03 30.11 -14.42
N SER A 400 10.03 29.30 -14.07
CA SER A 400 9.86 27.90 -13.68
C SER A 400 9.97 27.77 -12.16
N GLU A 401 9.13 26.91 -11.59
CA GLU A 401 9.09 26.61 -10.16
C GLU A 401 9.45 25.13 -9.97
N LEU A 402 10.56 24.86 -9.28
CA LEU A 402 11.02 23.53 -8.89
C LEU A 402 10.99 23.42 -7.37
N SER A 403 10.80 22.20 -6.86
CA SER A 403 10.92 21.89 -5.44
C SER A 403 11.98 20.84 -5.16
N LEU A 404 12.56 20.93 -3.97
CA LEU A 404 13.50 19.96 -3.43
C LEU A 404 12.88 19.25 -2.23
N SER A 405 12.79 17.93 -2.30
CA SER A 405 12.41 17.07 -1.17
C SER A 405 13.61 16.27 -0.71
N VAL A 406 13.82 16.15 0.60
CA VAL A 406 14.88 15.34 1.20
C VAL A 406 14.25 14.43 2.24
N VAL A 407 14.59 13.14 2.21
CA VAL A 407 14.15 12.13 3.17
C VAL A 407 15.38 11.51 3.82
N SER A 408 15.42 11.56 5.15
CA SER A 408 16.47 10.90 5.94
C SER A 408 16.24 9.39 6.03
N PRO A 409 17.26 8.60 6.38
CA PRO A 409 17.10 7.15 6.49
C PRO A 409 16.17 6.69 7.62
N SER A 410 15.82 7.59 8.54
CA SER A 410 14.80 7.34 9.57
C SER A 410 13.39 7.81 9.16
N GLY A 411 13.20 8.21 7.90
CA GLY A 411 11.89 8.61 7.36
C GLY A 411 11.52 10.08 7.56
N ASN A 412 12.36 10.93 8.19
CA ASN A 412 12.06 12.37 8.28
C ASN A 412 12.14 13.00 6.89
N MET A 413 11.12 13.78 6.51
CA MET A 413 11.02 14.43 5.22
C MET A 413 11.00 15.96 5.34
N TRP A 414 11.71 16.63 4.45
CA TRP A 414 11.70 18.08 4.30
C TRP A 414 11.44 18.46 2.85
N ILE A 415 10.58 19.45 2.61
CA ILE A 415 10.22 19.95 1.28
C ILE A 415 10.44 21.45 1.24
N PHE A 416 11.15 21.93 0.21
CA PHE A 416 11.47 23.34 0.04
C PHE A 416 11.24 23.80 -1.41
N ASP A 417 10.75 25.03 -1.53
CA ASP A 417 10.60 25.78 -2.77
C ASP A 417 11.58 26.97 -2.79
N ASP A 418 11.71 27.64 -3.94
CA ASP A 418 12.63 28.79 -4.14
C ASP A 418 12.43 29.86 -3.05
N ASP A 419 11.19 30.21 -2.74
CA ASP A 419 10.86 31.25 -1.77
C ASP A 419 11.17 30.87 -0.31
N ALA A 420 11.46 29.61 -0.03
CA ALA A 420 11.72 29.11 1.31
C ALA A 420 13.08 29.59 1.88
N ASP A 421 14.06 29.94 1.03
CA ASP A 421 15.35 30.48 1.48
C ASP A 421 15.37 32.01 1.66
N GLY A 422 14.22 32.65 1.37
CA GLY A 422 14.03 34.09 1.42
C GLY A 422 14.55 34.85 0.19
N ASN A 423 15.05 34.14 -0.83
CA ASN A 423 15.45 34.69 -2.11
C ASN A 423 14.68 33.99 -3.25
N ASP A 424 14.07 34.77 -4.13
CA ASP A 424 13.52 34.27 -5.40
C ASP A 424 14.65 34.39 -6.45
N ASP A 425 15.53 33.38 -6.47
CA ASP A 425 16.76 33.38 -7.29
C ASP A 425 17.00 32.11 -8.10
N CYS A 426 15.95 31.32 -8.30
CA CYS A 426 15.98 30.04 -9.01
C CYS A 426 16.91 29.02 -8.34
N ALA A 427 16.89 29.01 -7.01
CA ALA A 427 17.70 28.11 -6.23
C ALA A 427 17.05 27.77 -4.88
N VAL A 428 17.08 26.49 -4.54
CA VAL A 428 16.71 26.02 -3.20
C VAL A 428 17.99 25.71 -2.43
N ARG A 429 18.16 26.31 -1.25
CA ARG A 429 19.31 26.09 -0.36
C ARG A 429 18.85 25.73 1.05
N MET A 430 19.26 24.55 1.50
CA MET A 430 18.89 24.07 2.83
C MET A 430 20.07 23.41 3.55
N THR A 431 20.04 23.49 4.88
CA THR A 431 20.96 22.80 5.77
C THR A 431 20.17 22.15 6.90
N ILE A 432 20.31 20.83 7.04
CA ILE A 432 19.81 20.03 8.14
C ILE A 432 20.92 19.97 9.19
N SER A 433 20.65 20.40 10.41
CA SER A 433 21.63 20.43 11.51
C SER A 433 21.27 19.49 12.66
N ASN A 434 22.25 19.23 13.53
CA ASN A 434 22.21 18.35 14.69
C ASN A 434 22.05 16.84 14.37
N ILE A 435 22.25 16.44 13.10
CA ILE A 435 22.06 15.07 12.64
C ILE A 435 22.83 14.10 13.54
N SER A 436 22.09 13.25 14.26
CA SER A 436 22.70 12.28 15.18
C SER A 436 23.57 11.25 14.44
N ASP A 437 24.61 10.75 15.12
CA ASP A 437 25.47 9.67 14.60
C ASP A 437 24.64 8.44 14.19
N ASP A 438 23.57 8.13 14.92
CA ASP A 438 22.69 7.01 14.61
C ASP A 438 21.89 7.24 13.32
N LEU A 439 21.42 8.47 13.06
CA LEU A 439 20.72 8.83 11.82
C LEU A 439 21.64 8.76 10.60
N LEU A 440 22.90 9.20 10.73
CA LEU A 440 23.91 9.06 9.68
C LEU A 440 24.29 7.58 9.42
N ASN A 441 24.39 6.79 10.48
CA ASN A 441 24.71 5.36 10.39
C ASN A 441 23.53 4.49 9.93
N SER A 442 22.30 5.02 9.98
CA SER A 442 21.07 4.29 9.64
C SER A 442 20.81 4.12 8.14
N GLY A 443 21.52 4.82 7.25
CA GLY A 443 21.57 4.44 5.82
C GLY A 443 21.46 5.57 4.80
N ARG A 444 20.67 5.31 3.74
CA ARG A 444 20.57 6.12 2.52
C ARG A 444 19.57 7.27 2.69
N TRP A 445 20.01 8.48 2.36
CA TRP A 445 19.15 9.65 2.20
C TRP A 445 18.60 9.68 0.79
N THR A 446 17.32 10.01 0.65
CA THR A 446 16.63 10.15 -0.64
C THR A 446 16.39 11.62 -0.92
N VAL A 447 16.60 12.06 -2.15
CA VAL A 447 16.43 13.45 -2.55
C VAL A 447 15.64 13.49 -3.84
N ALA A 448 14.58 14.28 -3.90
CA ALA A 448 13.72 14.41 -5.07
C ALA A 448 13.74 15.86 -5.58
N VAL A 449 13.84 16.02 -6.89
CA VAL A 449 13.67 17.31 -7.58
C VAL A 449 12.39 17.20 -8.39
N THR A 450 11.40 18.05 -8.12
CA THR A 450 10.10 18.03 -8.81
C THR A 450 9.87 19.31 -9.58
N GLY A 451 9.46 19.21 -10.85
CA GLY A 451 9.05 20.35 -11.65
C GLY A 451 7.60 20.75 -11.34
N LYS A 452 7.38 21.71 -10.46
CA LYS A 452 6.02 22.14 -10.06
C LYS A 452 5.30 22.93 -11.15
N LYS A 453 6.02 23.81 -11.84
CA LYS A 453 5.49 24.63 -12.93
C LYS A 453 6.62 24.96 -13.88
N VAL A 454 6.67 24.29 -15.02
CA VAL A 454 7.79 24.41 -15.96
C VAL A 454 7.24 24.53 -17.39
N PRO A 455 7.34 25.71 -18.03
CA PRO A 455 6.77 25.93 -19.37
C PRO A 455 7.40 25.09 -20.51
N GLY A 456 8.43 24.29 -20.21
CA GLY A 456 9.20 23.45 -21.13
C GLY A 456 10.21 22.59 -20.36
N ASP A 457 11.26 22.10 -21.02
CA ASP A 457 12.34 21.36 -20.36
C ASP A 457 13.28 22.36 -19.70
N ILE A 458 13.49 22.27 -18.39
CA ILE A 458 14.42 23.15 -17.67
C ILE A 458 15.63 22.40 -17.17
N ASP A 459 16.82 22.90 -17.53
CA ASP A 459 18.07 22.40 -16.99
C ASP A 459 18.22 22.83 -15.53
N TYR A 460 18.58 21.88 -14.68
CA TYR A 460 18.90 22.11 -13.28
C TYR A 460 20.19 21.38 -12.87
N ASP A 461 20.78 21.85 -11.77
CA ASP A 461 21.88 21.17 -11.11
C ASP A 461 21.62 21.06 -9.61
N ILE A 462 21.98 19.91 -9.05
CA ILE A 462 21.81 19.62 -7.63
C ILE A 462 23.13 19.15 -7.03
N CYS A 463 23.44 19.64 -5.83
CA CYS A 463 24.60 19.21 -5.06
C CYS A 463 24.31 19.16 -3.57
N TRP A 464 25.15 18.43 -2.86
CA TRP A 464 25.09 18.30 -1.40
C TRP A 464 26.49 18.23 -0.79
N TYR A 465 26.60 18.54 0.50
CA TYR A 465 27.87 18.69 1.21
C TYR A 465 27.82 18.22 2.66
#